data_AF-A0A937FG28-F1
#
_entry.id   AF-A0A937FG28-F1
#
_cell.length_a   1.000
_cell.length_b   1.000
_cell.length_c   1.000
_cell.angle_alpha   90.00
_cell.angle_beta   90.00
_cell.angle_gamma   90.00
#
_symmetry.space_group_name_H-M   'P 1'
#
loop_
_entity.id
_entity.type
_entity.pdbx_description
1 polymer ?
#
loop_
_entity_poly.entity_id
_entity_poly.type
_entity_poly.pdbx_seq_one_letter_code
_entity_poly.pdbx_strand_id
1 'polypeptide(L)'
;MKDINFSEIIERSIQIRKMYHKLEKHYHEKEWTVEEDALAFLTDAGLVGRLTMANQGRWPINGDDVSELEHKLGECIWWLTVLADRMNIDASEAVEKFLSKTENHLKG
;
A
#
# COMPACT_ATOMS: atom_id res chain seq x y z
N MET A 1 -18.83 11.17 -0.64
CA MET A 1 -17.61 10.84 0.14
C MET A 1 -16.82 12.11 0.35
N LYS A 2 -16.09 12.20 1.46
CA LYS A 2 -15.19 13.33 1.70
C LYS A 2 -13.93 13.07 0.88
N ASP A 3 -13.49 14.03 0.07
CA ASP A 3 -12.22 13.90 -0.66
C ASP A 3 -11.08 13.82 0.36
N ILE A 4 -10.32 12.72 0.32
CA ILE A 4 -9.12 12.55 1.12
C ILE A 4 -7.92 13.04 0.30
N ASN A 5 -7.06 13.86 0.91
CA ASN A 5 -5.83 14.31 0.26
C ASN A 5 -4.66 13.38 0.59
N PHE A 6 -3.60 13.46 -0.21
CA PHE A 6 -2.47 12.53 -0.07
C PHE A 6 -1.71 12.70 1.25
N SER A 7 -1.59 13.92 1.76
CA SER A 7 -0.98 14.16 3.08
C SER A 7 -1.75 13.48 4.22
N GLU A 8 -3.07 13.45 4.16
CA GLU A 8 -3.91 12.78 5.16
C GLU A 8 -3.73 11.25 5.09
N ILE A 9 -3.59 10.70 3.88
CA ILE A 9 -3.26 9.28 3.68
C ILE A 9 -1.90 8.97 4.33
N ILE A 10 -0.88 9.79 4.10
CA ILE A 10 0.46 9.62 4.68
C ILE A 10 0.40 9.63 6.20
N GLU A 11 -0.19 10.67 6.78
CA GLU A 11 -0.28 10.82 8.24
C GLU A 11 -0.99 9.62 8.87
N ARG A 12 -2.18 9.26 8.37
CA ARG A 12 -2.96 8.14 8.90
C ARG A 12 -2.22 6.81 8.76
N SER A 13 -1.53 6.59 7.63
CA SER A 13 -0.77 5.36 7.39
C SER A 13 0.35 5.16 8.39
N ILE A 14 1.11 6.22 8.66
CA ILE A 14 2.21 6.22 9.64
C ILE A 14 1.67 5.98 11.05
N GLN A 15 0.55 6.62 11.44
CA GLN A 15 -0.03 6.40 12.76
C GLN A 15 -0.52 4.96 12.94
N ILE A 16 -1.16 4.37 11.92
CA ILE A 16 -1.59 2.97 11.94
C ILE A 16 -0.38 2.04 12.09
N ARG A 17 0.71 2.27 11.35
CA ARG A 17 1.91 1.42 11.48
C ARG A 17 2.54 1.52 12.86
N LYS A 18 2.61 2.72 13.45
CA LYS A 18 3.06 2.92 14.84
C LYS A 18 2.19 2.16 15.83
N MET A 19 0.88 2.04 15.60
CA MET A 19 0.00 1.22 16.43
C MET A 19 0.31 -0.28 16.28
N TYR A 20 0.53 -0.77 15.07
CA TYR A 20 0.94 -2.16 14.84
C TYR A 20 2.30 -2.49 15.46
N HIS A 21 3.31 -1.61 15.36
CA HIS A 21 4.59 -1.79 16.05
C HIS A 21 4.44 -1.94 17.57
N LYS A 22 3.51 -1.20 18.20
CA LYS A 22 3.21 -1.38 19.63
C LYS A 22 2.62 -2.76 19.91
N LEU A 23 1.77 -3.28 19.03
CA LEU A 23 1.21 -4.62 19.15
C LEU A 23 2.29 -5.69 18.96
N GLU A 24 3.15 -5.55 17.96
CA GLU A 24 4.27 -6.46 17.71
C GLU A 24 5.24 -6.51 18.89
N LYS A 25 5.62 -5.36 19.46
CA LYS A 25 6.40 -5.32 20.70
C LYS A 25 5.68 -5.99 21.88
N HIS A 26 4.37 -5.82 21.98
CA HIS A 26 3.59 -6.42 23.06
C HIS A 26 3.50 -7.95 22.96
N TYR A 27 3.29 -8.49 21.76
CA TYR A 27 3.06 -9.93 21.55
C TYR A 27 4.33 -10.71 21.17
N HIS A 28 5.32 -10.07 20.57
CA HIS A 28 6.49 -10.71 19.96
C HIS A 28 7.82 -10.07 20.39
N GLU A 29 7.81 -9.10 21.32
CA GLU A 29 8.98 -8.39 21.88
C GLU A 29 9.83 -7.61 20.86
N LYS A 30 9.46 -7.63 19.58
CA LYS A 30 10.18 -7.01 18.47
C LYS A 30 9.19 -6.42 17.47
N GLU A 31 9.56 -5.28 16.91
CA GLU A 31 8.90 -4.73 15.73
C GLU A 31 9.39 -5.47 14.49
N TRP A 32 8.54 -5.56 13.48
CA TRP A 32 8.96 -6.04 12.17
C TRP A 32 10.04 -5.15 11.56
N THR A 33 10.97 -5.77 10.85
CA THR A 33 11.97 -5.05 10.05
C THR A 33 11.33 -4.44 8.80
N VAL A 34 12.08 -3.58 8.11
CA VAL A 34 11.61 -2.98 6.85
C VAL A 34 11.42 -4.07 5.78
N GLU A 35 12.27 -5.10 5.80
CA GLU A 35 12.20 -6.25 4.90
C GLU A 35 10.94 -7.10 5.17
N GLU A 36 10.53 -7.25 6.42
CA GLU A 36 9.29 -7.94 6.78
C GLU A 36 8.04 -7.15 6.32
N ASP A 37 8.04 -5.82 6.48
CA ASP A 37 6.99 -4.96 5.91
C ASP A 37 6.95 -5.08 4.37
N ALA A 38 8.11 -5.11 3.70
CA ALA A 38 8.19 -5.27 2.26
C ALA A 38 7.69 -6.65 1.79
N LEU A 39 7.91 -7.70 2.58
CA LEU A 39 7.40 -9.04 2.30
C LEU A 39 5.86 -9.10 2.45
N ALA A 40 5.31 -8.43 3.46
CA ALA A 40 3.87 -8.31 3.65
C ALA A 40 3.22 -7.56 2.47
N PHE A 41 3.82 -6.45 2.05
CA PHE A 41 3.41 -5.75 0.84
C PHE A 41 3.37 -6.67 -0.39
N LEU A 42 4.41 -7.45 -0.64
CA LEU A 42 4.47 -8.33 -1.80
C LEU A 42 3.34 -9.38 -1.79
N THR A 43 2.96 -9.84 -0.60
CA THR A 43 1.83 -10.76 -0.41
C THR A 43 0.52 -10.11 -0.84
N ASP A 44 0.25 -8.89 -0.36
CA ASP A 44 -0.98 -8.16 -0.71
C ASP A 44 -1.01 -7.73 -2.18
N ALA A 45 0.13 -7.33 -2.74
CA ALA A 45 0.25 -7.00 -4.16
C ALA A 45 -0.04 -8.22 -5.06
N GLY A 46 0.39 -9.42 -4.65
CA GLY A 46 0.05 -10.67 -5.33
C GLY A 46 -1.46 -10.96 -5.29
N LEU A 47 -2.12 -10.65 -4.17
CA LEU A 47 -3.57 -10.77 -4.05
C LEU A 47 -4.30 -9.78 -4.94
N VAL A 48 -3.87 -8.51 -5.01
CA VAL A 48 -4.41 -7.53 -5.96
C VAL A 48 -4.36 -8.07 -7.38
N GLY A 49 -3.25 -8.67 -7.80
CA GLY A 49 -3.13 -9.27 -9.13
C GLY A 49 -4.15 -10.39 -9.38
N ARG A 50 -4.30 -11.32 -8.42
CA ARG A 50 -5.27 -12.43 -8.52
C ARG A 50 -6.71 -11.93 -8.54
N LEU A 51 -7.06 -11.02 -7.62
CA LEU A 51 -8.38 -10.45 -7.48
C LEU A 51 -8.74 -9.58 -8.70
N THR A 52 -7.77 -8.91 -9.31
CA THR A 52 -7.97 -8.22 -10.59
C THR A 52 -8.34 -9.21 -11.70
N MET A 53 -7.66 -10.36 -11.81
CA MET A 53 -8.02 -11.37 -12.81
C MET A 53 -9.43 -11.93 -12.57
N ALA A 54 -9.82 -12.13 -11.31
CA ALA A 54 -11.16 -12.53 -10.94
C ALA A 54 -12.20 -11.48 -11.35
N ASN A 55 -11.94 -10.22 -11.01
CA ASN A 55 -12.80 -9.08 -11.35
C ASN A 55 -12.98 -8.90 -12.86
N GLN A 56 -11.96 -9.28 -13.64
CA GLN A 56 -12.02 -9.27 -15.11
C GLN A 56 -12.60 -10.56 -15.72
N GLY A 57 -13.15 -11.47 -14.90
CA GLY A 57 -13.75 -12.73 -15.33
C GLY A 57 -12.76 -13.74 -15.94
N ARG A 58 -11.46 -13.56 -15.68
CA ARG A 58 -10.38 -14.41 -16.22
C ARG A 58 -9.92 -15.48 -15.23
N TRP A 59 -10.34 -15.41 -13.98
CA TRP A 59 -9.94 -16.35 -12.93
C TRP A 59 -11.13 -16.74 -12.05
N PRO A 60 -11.36 -18.04 -11.79
CA PRO A 60 -12.43 -18.48 -10.91
C PRO A 60 -12.06 -18.24 -9.44
N ILE A 61 -12.99 -17.67 -8.68
CA ILE A 61 -12.87 -17.38 -7.25
C ILE A 61 -14.17 -17.78 -6.56
N ASN A 62 -14.05 -18.23 -5.32
CA ASN A 62 -15.18 -18.39 -4.41
C ASN A 62 -15.23 -17.15 -3.52
N GLY A 63 -16.31 -16.37 -3.55
CA GLY A 63 -16.49 -15.20 -2.68
C GLY A 63 -16.75 -13.90 -3.43
N ASP A 64 -16.64 -12.78 -2.72
CA ASP A 64 -16.82 -11.41 -3.21
C ASP A 64 -15.46 -10.81 -3.58
N ASP A 65 -15.12 -10.91 -4.86
CA ASP A 65 -13.84 -10.44 -5.40
C ASP A 65 -13.72 -8.91 -5.41
N VAL A 66 -14.83 -8.20 -5.54
CA VAL A 66 -14.85 -6.73 -5.59
C VAL A 66 -14.48 -6.14 -4.23
N SER A 67 -15.12 -6.61 -3.16
CA SER A 67 -14.85 -6.14 -1.79
C SER A 67 -13.42 -6.49 -1.34
N GLU A 68 -12.97 -7.71 -1.62
CA GLU A 68 -11.59 -8.12 -1.32
C GLU A 68 -10.56 -7.31 -2.13
N LEU A 69 -10.84 -7.02 -3.41
CA LEU A 69 -9.96 -6.20 -4.23
C LEU A 69 -9.87 -4.76 -3.69
N GLU A 70 -10.99 -4.15 -3.32
CA GLU A 70 -11.01 -2.82 -2.70
C GLU A 70 -10.14 -2.78 -1.43
N HIS A 71 -10.29 -3.77 -0.56
CA HIS A 71 -9.49 -3.89 0.65
C HIS A 71 -7.98 -3.99 0.34
N LYS A 72 -7.61 -4.89 -0.58
CA LYS A 72 -6.19 -5.12 -0.92
C LYS A 72 -5.54 -3.97 -1.67
N LEU A 73 -6.31 -3.22 -2.47
CA LEU A 73 -5.84 -1.96 -3.06
C LEU A 73 -5.53 -0.93 -1.98
N GLY A 74 -6.40 -0.80 -0.97
CA GLY A 74 -6.17 0.05 0.19
C GLY A 74 -4.91 -0.35 0.98
N GLU A 75 -4.73 -1.64 1.27
CA GLU A 75 -3.54 -2.15 1.97
C GLU A 75 -2.25 -1.92 1.17
N CYS A 76 -2.28 -2.09 -0.16
CA CYS A 76 -1.10 -1.81 -0.99
C CYS A 76 -0.69 -0.33 -0.94
N ILE A 77 -1.65 0.59 -0.97
CA ILE A 77 -1.38 2.03 -0.83
C ILE A 77 -0.81 2.32 0.56
N TRP A 78 -1.40 1.74 1.60
CA TRP A 78 -0.90 1.87 2.98
C TRP A 78 0.54 1.36 3.11
N TRP A 79 0.84 0.17 2.58
CA TRP A 79 2.17 -0.42 2.62
C TRP A 79 3.22 0.44 1.92
N LEU A 80 2.95 0.91 0.69
CA LEU A 80 3.88 1.75 -0.04
C LEU A 80 4.15 3.07 0.70
N THR A 81 3.12 3.61 1.35
CA THR A 81 3.23 4.82 2.18
C THR A 81 4.09 4.57 3.42
N VAL A 82 3.88 3.45 4.11
CA VAL A 82 4.70 3.04 5.27
C VAL A 82 6.14 2.79 4.86
N LEU A 83 6.37 2.06 3.77
CA LEU A 83 7.70 1.75 3.27
C LEU A 83 8.48 3.02 2.93
N ALA A 84 7.82 4.01 2.31
CA ALA A 84 8.43 5.31 2.05
C ALA A 84 8.89 5.99 3.35
N ASP A 85 8.02 6.09 4.36
CA ASP A 85 8.36 6.65 5.68
C ASP A 85 9.53 5.90 6.34
N ARG A 86 9.46 4.58 6.40
CA ARG A 86 10.49 3.72 7.02
C ARG A 86 11.85 3.78 6.33
N MET A 87 11.88 4.15 5.04
CA MET A 87 13.10 4.31 4.26
C MET A 87 13.54 5.78 4.11
N ASN A 88 12.90 6.72 4.81
CA ASN A 88 13.16 8.16 4.73
C ASN A 88 12.97 8.73 3.31
N ILE A 89 11.96 8.26 2.61
CA ILE A 89 11.56 8.74 1.28
C ILE A 89 10.28 9.57 1.43
N ASP A 90 10.27 10.79 0.87
CA ASP A 90 9.05 11.56 0.76
C ASP A 90 8.14 10.95 -0.32
N ALA A 91 7.05 10.33 0.11
CA ALA A 91 6.10 9.68 -0.80
C ALA A 91 5.45 10.67 -1.78
N SER A 92 5.16 11.90 -1.35
CA SER A 92 4.54 12.92 -2.20
C SER A 92 5.51 13.35 -3.29
N GLU A 93 6.75 13.62 -2.92
CA GLU A 93 7.79 14.00 -3.86
C GLU A 93 8.13 12.85 -4.83
N ALA A 94 8.17 11.60 -4.34
CA ALA A 94 8.42 10.43 -5.17
C ALA A 94 7.35 10.24 -6.25
N VAL A 95 6.06 10.36 -5.88
CA VAL A 95 4.94 10.28 -6.81
C VAL A 95 4.98 11.44 -7.81
N GLU A 96 5.15 12.68 -7.32
CA GLU A 96 5.19 13.87 -8.17
C GLU A 96 6.33 13.78 -9.20
N LYS A 97 7.54 13.41 -8.76
CA LYS A 97 8.70 13.22 -9.67
C LYS A 97 8.41 12.16 -10.72
N PHE A 98 7.81 11.03 -10.35
CA PHE A 98 7.47 9.97 -11.30
C PHE A 98 6.45 10.44 -12.33
N LEU A 99 5.36 11.06 -11.89
CA LEU A 99 4.30 11.55 -12.77
C LEU A 99 4.81 12.62 -13.72
N SER A 100 5.42 13.69 -13.18
CA SER A 100 5.99 14.78 -13.98
C SER A 100 7.01 14.28 -15.01
N LYS A 101 7.91 13.37 -14.61
CA LYS A 101 8.90 12.78 -15.53
C LYS A 101 8.22 11.97 -16.64
N THR A 102 7.23 11.15 -16.28
CA THR A 102 6.53 10.27 -17.24
C THR A 102 5.71 11.09 -18.23
N GLU A 103 4.99 12.10 -17.75
CA GLU A 103 4.23 13.01 -18.62
C GLU A 103 5.13 13.74 -19.61
N ASN A 104 6.26 14.27 -19.15
CA ASN A 104 7.20 14.95 -20.04
C ASN A 104 7.75 13.99 -21.10
N HIS A 105 8.07 12.75 -20.71
CA HIS A 105 8.52 11.73 -21.65
C HIS A 105 7.46 11.38 -22.71
N LEU A 106 6.17 11.38 -22.34
CA LEU A 106 5.08 11.09 -23.26
C LEU A 106 4.67 12.29 -24.14
N LYS A 107 5.00 13.52 -23.73
CA LYS A 107 4.74 14.75 -24.50
C LYS A 107 5.80 15.03 -25.58
N GLY A 108 7.01 14.47 -25.44
CA GLY A 108 8.15 14.70 -26.32
C GLY A 108 9.14 15.70 -25.74
#